data_AF-A0A4Y2Q591-F1
#
_entry.id   AF-A0A4Y2Q591-F1
#
_cell.length_a   1.000
_cell.length_b   1.000
_cell.length_c   1.000
_cell.angle_alpha   90.00
_cell.angle_beta   90.00
_cell.angle_gamma   90.00
#
_symmetry.space_group_name_H-M   'P 1'
#
loop_
_entity.id
_entity.type
_entity.pdbx_description
1 polymer ?
#
loop_
_entity_poly.entity_id
_entity_poly.type
_entity_poly.pdbx_seq_one_letter_code
_entity_poly.pdbx_strand_id
1 'polypeptide(L)'
;MATAGFICKFCSKWFKTKRGLGVHKQSQHLAEYENEIEVPKAKTRWTHEELDIMAMHEAQLISQGKTTEINTELLPLFPSRTREAIKGQQRLQKYKDLIAEYTVSNPMFASLTDPTVACFFEEDP
;
A
#
# COMPACT_ATOMS: atom_id res chain seq x y z
N MET A 1 46.43 -6.38 3.97
CA MET A 1 45.13 -5.71 4.24
C MET A 1 44.68 -6.16 5.62
N ALA A 2 44.82 -5.34 6.66
CA ALA A 2 44.35 -5.69 8.00
C ALA A 2 42.83 -5.82 7.95
N THR A 3 42.32 -7.04 8.04
CA THR A 3 40.87 -7.27 8.14
C THR A 3 40.48 -6.88 9.56
N ALA A 4 39.97 -5.66 9.72
CA ALA A 4 39.38 -5.24 10.98
C ALA A 4 38.28 -6.24 11.35
N GLY A 5 38.52 -7.05 12.37
CA GLY A 5 37.56 -8.04 12.83
C GLY A 5 36.37 -7.41 13.55
N PHE A 6 35.38 -8.22 13.85
CA PHE A 6 34.13 -7.80 14.48
C PHE A 6 34.15 -8.19 15.96
N ILE A 7 33.87 -7.26 16.86
CA ILE A 7 33.86 -7.52 18.30
C ILE A 7 32.42 -7.48 18.81
N CYS A 8 32.05 -8.45 19.63
CA CYS A 8 30.76 -8.41 20.32
C CYS A 8 30.77 -7.34 21.41
N LYS A 9 29.81 -6.40 21.38
CA LYS A 9 29.72 -5.34 22.39
C LYS A 9 29.27 -5.81 23.78
N PHE A 10 28.76 -7.03 23.89
CA PHE A 10 28.20 -7.59 25.13
C PHE A 10 29.17 -8.50 25.88
N CYS A 11 30.06 -9.19 25.18
CA CYS A 11 31.06 -10.07 25.80
C CYS A 11 32.49 -9.88 25.25
N SER A 12 32.71 -8.87 24.41
CA SER A 12 34.01 -8.52 23.81
C SER A 12 34.72 -9.64 23.04
N LYS A 13 34.02 -10.73 22.69
CA LYS A 13 34.57 -11.79 21.83
C LYS A 13 34.84 -11.25 20.42
N TRP A 14 35.98 -11.65 19.86
CA TRP A 14 36.42 -11.26 18.52
C TRP A 14 36.01 -12.30 17.47
N PHE A 15 35.59 -11.83 16.31
CA PHE A 15 35.12 -12.64 15.20
C PHE A 15 35.76 -12.19 13.88
N LYS A 16 36.15 -13.16 13.06
CA LYS A 16 36.71 -12.92 11.73
C LYS A 16 35.68 -12.38 10.73
N THR A 17 34.38 -12.60 10.95
CA THR A 17 33.31 -12.20 10.03
C THR A 17 32.08 -11.64 10.75
N LYS A 18 31.35 -10.74 10.08
CA LYS A 18 30.08 -10.17 10.57
C LYS A 18 29.01 -11.24 10.80
N ARG A 19 28.99 -12.28 9.96
CA ARG A 19 28.08 -13.43 10.11
C ARG A 19 28.36 -14.21 11.40
N GLY A 20 29.63 -14.45 11.70
CA GLY A 20 30.04 -15.10 12.96
C GLY A 20 29.61 -14.31 14.19
N LEU A 21 29.77 -12.99 14.16
CA LEU A 21 29.26 -12.11 15.22
C LEU A 21 27.72 -12.19 15.34
N GLY A 22 26.99 -12.24 14.22
CA GLY A 22 25.52 -12.35 14.22
C GLY A 22 25.02 -13.65 14.86
N VAL A 23 25.58 -14.80 14.47
CA VAL A 23 25.23 -16.11 15.07
C VAL A 23 25.57 -16.13 16.56
N HIS A 24 26.72 -15.56 16.93
CA HIS A 24 27.10 -15.44 18.33
C HIS A 24 26.11 -14.60 19.15
N LYS A 25 25.68 -13.43 18.63
CA LYS A 25 24.66 -12.60 19.29
C LYS A 25 23.35 -13.36 19.46
N GLN A 26 22.86 -14.04 18.43
CA GLN A 26 21.66 -14.88 18.51
C GLN A 26 21.76 -15.99 19.56
N SER A 27 22.92 -16.64 19.66
CA SER A 27 23.11 -17.78 20.57
C SER A 27 23.38 -17.39 22.03
N GLN A 28 24.06 -16.26 22.28
CA GLN A 28 24.61 -15.92 23.60
C GLN A 28 24.06 -14.61 24.18
N HIS A 29 23.47 -13.76 23.33
CA HIS A 29 22.94 -12.44 23.67
C HIS A 29 21.55 -12.28 23.03
N LEU A 30 20.69 -13.30 23.19
CA LEU A 30 19.40 -13.35 22.50
C LEU A 30 18.54 -12.14 22.86
N ALA A 31 18.44 -11.80 24.15
CA ALA A 31 17.64 -10.67 24.62
C ALA A 31 18.13 -9.34 24.03
N GLU A 32 19.44 -9.12 23.98
CA GLU A 32 20.00 -7.89 23.43
C GLU A 32 19.98 -7.87 21.90
N TYR A 33 20.10 -9.04 21.27
CA TYR A 33 19.92 -9.19 19.83
C TYR A 33 18.49 -8.88 19.41
N GLU A 34 17.50 -9.41 20.14
CA GLU A 34 16.08 -9.12 19.90
C GLU A 34 15.77 -7.63 20.07
N ASN A 35 16.35 -6.98 21.08
CA ASN A 35 16.21 -5.54 21.29
C ASN A 35 16.90 -4.70 20.18
N GLU A 36 18.00 -5.18 19.62
CA GLU A 36 18.67 -4.54 18.48
C GLU A 36 17.92 -4.71 17.15
N ILE A 37 17.14 -5.80 16.99
CA ILE A 37 16.33 -5.98 15.81
C ILE A 37 15.08 -5.11 15.94
N GLU A 38 15.18 -3.89 15.44
CA GLU A 38 14.00 -3.17 14.97
C GLU A 38 13.43 -3.95 13.79
N VAL A 39 12.60 -4.96 14.04
CA VAL A 39 11.87 -5.66 12.99
C VAL A 39 11.08 -4.57 12.28
N PRO A 40 11.36 -4.23 11.01
CA PRO A 40 10.48 -3.35 10.28
C PRO A 40 9.14 -4.07 10.28
N LYS A 41 8.12 -3.50 10.97
CA LYS A 41 6.78 -4.08 11.09
C LYS A 41 6.42 -4.64 9.72
N ALA A 42 6.35 -5.97 9.65
CA ALA A 42 6.26 -6.70 8.40
C ALA A 42 5.19 -6.04 7.54
N LYS A 43 5.53 -5.70 6.29
CA LYS A 43 4.70 -5.05 5.27
C LYS A 43 3.22 -5.25 5.59
N THR A 44 2.59 -4.25 6.22
CA THR A 44 1.24 -4.40 6.77
C THR A 44 0.35 -4.97 5.67
N ARG A 45 -0.23 -6.15 5.88
CA ARG A 45 -1.20 -6.71 4.93
C ARG A 45 -2.34 -5.70 4.80
N TRP A 46 -2.78 -5.40 3.58
CA TRP A 46 -3.98 -4.59 3.40
C TRP A 46 -5.14 -5.33 4.09
N THR A 47 -5.78 -4.66 5.05
CA THR A 47 -7.01 -5.15 5.67
C THR A 47 -8.18 -5.02 4.69
N HIS A 48 -9.26 -5.76 4.92
CA HIS A 48 -10.45 -5.66 4.06
C HIS A 48 -11.03 -4.24 4.10
N GLU A 49 -11.12 -3.66 5.30
CA GLU A 49 -11.58 -2.29 5.56
C GLU A 49 -10.77 -1.25 4.79
N GLU A 50 -9.43 -1.34 4.82
CA GLU A 50 -8.58 -0.43 4.04
C GLU A 50 -8.81 -0.56 2.53
N LEU A 51 -9.10 -1.77 2.04
CA LEU A 51 -9.39 -2.00 0.62
C LEU A 51 -10.74 -1.43 0.20
N ASP A 52 -11.77 -1.58 1.05
CA ASP A 52 -13.09 -1.03 0.81
C ASP A 52 -13.07 0.50 0.79
N ILE A 53 -12.40 1.12 1.77
CA ILE A 53 -12.23 2.58 1.81
C ILE A 53 -11.54 3.06 0.53
N MET A 54 -10.45 2.39 0.12
CA MET A 54 -9.71 2.78 -1.08
C MET A 54 -10.55 2.64 -2.34
N ALA A 55 -11.24 1.50 -2.50
CA ALA A 55 -12.06 1.23 -3.68
C ALA A 55 -13.27 2.16 -3.78
N MET A 56 -13.93 2.45 -2.66
CA MET A 56 -15.06 3.37 -2.57
C MET A 56 -14.65 4.81 -2.93
N HIS A 57 -13.55 5.32 -2.34
CA HIS A 57 -13.05 6.65 -2.68
C HIS A 57 -12.55 6.75 -4.12
N GLU A 58 -11.91 5.69 -4.63
CA GLU A 58 -11.48 5.64 -6.02
C GLU A 58 -12.68 5.65 -6.98
N ALA A 59 -13.72 4.85 -6.71
CA ALA A 59 -14.97 4.87 -7.47
C ALA A 59 -15.61 6.27 -7.47
N GLN A 60 -15.62 6.96 -6.33
CA GLN A 60 -16.11 8.34 -6.22
C GLN A 60 -15.28 9.33 -7.05
N LEU A 61 -13.96 9.18 -7.10
CA LEU A 61 -13.10 10.09 -7.87
C LEU A 61 -13.21 9.84 -9.38
N ILE A 62 -13.35 8.57 -9.81
CA ILE A 62 -13.67 8.21 -11.20
C ILE A 62 -15.00 8.83 -11.61
N SER A 63 -16.00 8.72 -10.72
CA SER A 63 -17.32 9.31 -10.83
C SER A 63 -17.30 10.83 -11.05
N GLN A 64 -16.39 11.53 -10.39
CA GLN A 64 -16.21 12.98 -10.51
C GLN A 64 -15.35 13.40 -11.72
N GLY A 65 -14.90 12.44 -12.54
CA GLY A 65 -13.98 12.70 -13.65
C GLY A 65 -12.54 13.02 -13.22
N LYS A 66 -12.19 12.85 -11.94
CA LYS A 66 -10.88 13.19 -11.36
C LYS A 66 -9.87 12.04 -11.51
N THR A 67 -9.80 11.42 -12.68
CA THR A 67 -9.01 10.20 -12.90
C THR A 67 -7.49 10.42 -12.80
N THR A 68 -7.00 11.64 -13.06
CA THR A 68 -5.58 11.99 -12.99
C THR A 68 -5.07 12.23 -11.56
N GLU A 69 -5.96 12.57 -10.64
CA GLU A 69 -5.62 13.05 -9.29
C GLU A 69 -5.92 12.01 -8.19
N ILE A 70 -6.42 10.82 -8.56
CA ILE A 70 -6.82 9.75 -7.64
C ILE A 70 -5.75 9.46 -6.58
N ASN A 71 -4.49 9.31 -7.00
CA ASN A 71 -3.40 9.00 -6.07
C ASN A 71 -3.06 10.15 -5.11
N THR A 72 -3.29 11.39 -5.53
CA THR A 72 -3.10 12.59 -4.69
C THR A 72 -4.19 12.66 -3.64
N GLU A 73 -5.42 12.34 -4.01
CA GLU A 73 -6.60 12.36 -3.14
C GLU A 73 -6.66 11.16 -2.18
N LEU A 74 -6.18 9.97 -2.60
CA LEU A 74 -6.16 8.78 -1.75
C LEU A 74 -5.06 8.80 -0.68
N LEU A 75 -3.90 9.40 -0.97
CA LEU A 75 -2.73 9.32 -0.07
C LEU A 75 -3.00 9.85 1.35
N PRO A 76 -3.70 10.98 1.56
CA PRO A 76 -4.02 11.49 2.90
C PRO A 76 -4.89 10.54 3.73
N LEU A 77 -5.67 9.66 3.10
CA LEU A 77 -6.55 8.71 3.79
C LEU A 77 -5.78 7.55 4.43
N PHE A 78 -4.54 7.31 4.00
CA PHE A 78 -3.74 6.16 4.43
C PHE A 78 -2.39 6.60 5.03
N PRO A 79 -2.35 7.09 6.28
CA PRO A 79 -1.14 7.63 6.91
C PRO A 79 -0.01 6.60 7.09
N SER A 80 -0.33 5.30 7.08
CA SER A 80 0.62 4.20 7.18
C SER A 80 1.04 3.63 5.81
N ARG A 81 0.51 4.16 4.71
CA ARG A 81 0.71 3.64 3.35
C ARG A 81 1.42 4.67 2.47
N THR A 82 2.23 4.19 1.55
CA THR A 82 2.89 5.03 0.56
C THR A 82 2.11 5.05 -0.75
N ARG A 83 2.36 6.06 -1.58
CA ARG A 83 1.81 6.13 -2.94
C ARG A 83 2.14 4.89 -3.77
N GLU A 84 3.33 4.30 -3.59
CA GLU A 84 3.69 3.05 -4.28
C GLU A 84 2.90 1.85 -3.78
N ALA A 85 2.54 1.81 -2.49
CA ALA A 85 1.69 0.76 -1.94
C ALA A 85 0.27 0.80 -2.53
N ILE A 86 -0.32 2.00 -2.64
CA ILE A 86 -1.63 2.23 -3.28
C ILE A 86 -1.61 1.79 -4.75
N LYS A 87 -0.61 2.28 -5.51
CA LYS A 87 -0.42 1.87 -6.92
C LYS A 87 -0.21 0.36 -7.06
N GLY A 88 0.45 -0.27 -6.10
CA GLY A 88 0.64 -1.72 -6.06
C GLY A 88 -0.69 -2.46 -5.99
N GLN A 89 -1.64 -1.96 -5.21
CA GLN A 89 -2.97 -2.55 -5.09
C GLN A 89 -3.84 -2.30 -6.34
N GLN A 90 -3.79 -1.08 -6.90
CA GLN A 90 -4.51 -0.70 -8.14
C GLN A 90 -4.15 -1.56 -9.36
N ARG A 91 -2.95 -2.17 -9.38
CA ARG A 91 -2.52 -3.09 -10.43
C ARG A 91 -3.25 -4.43 -10.39
N LEU A 92 -3.82 -4.82 -9.25
CA LEU A 92 -4.43 -6.13 -9.06
C LEU A 92 -5.85 -6.16 -9.63
N GLN A 93 -6.16 -7.16 -10.46
CA GLN A 93 -7.47 -7.30 -11.08
C GLN A 93 -8.60 -7.37 -10.05
N LYS A 94 -8.43 -8.20 -9.00
CA LYS A 94 -9.36 -8.31 -7.88
C LYS A 94 -9.76 -6.98 -7.24
N TYR A 95 -8.86 -5.99 -7.26
CA TYR A 95 -9.14 -4.67 -6.70
C TYR A 95 -9.90 -3.80 -7.70
N LYS A 96 -9.61 -3.92 -9.00
CA LYS A 96 -10.41 -3.26 -10.05
C LYS A 96 -11.85 -3.79 -10.09
N ASP A 97 -12.03 -5.09 -9.86
CA ASP A 97 -13.36 -5.70 -9.78
C ASP A 97 -14.14 -5.12 -8.58
N LEU A 98 -13.46 -4.89 -7.45
CA LEU A 98 -14.04 -4.23 -6.28
C LEU A 98 -14.45 -2.78 -6.57
N ILE A 99 -13.62 -2.00 -7.28
CA ILE A 99 -14.00 -0.65 -7.72
C ILE A 99 -15.25 -0.70 -8.61
N ALA A 100 -15.31 -1.66 -9.54
CA ALA A 100 -16.44 -1.82 -10.45
C ALA A 100 -17.74 -2.08 -9.67
N GLU A 101 -17.68 -2.94 -8.64
CA GLU A 101 -18.81 -3.20 -7.74
C GLU A 101 -19.30 -1.92 -7.03
N TYR A 102 -18.38 -1.08 -6.53
CA TYR A 102 -18.74 0.20 -5.91
C TYR A 102 -19.28 1.23 -6.90
N THR A 103 -18.79 1.26 -8.14
CA THR A 103 -19.38 2.13 -9.18
C THR A 103 -20.79 1.70 -9.56
N VAL A 104 -21.10 0.40 -9.54
CA VAL A 104 -22.45 -0.11 -9.88
C VAL A 104 -23.42 0.01 -8.70
N SER A 105 -22.94 -0.18 -7.46
CA SER A 105 -23.80 -0.30 -6.28
C SER A 105 -24.24 1.03 -5.65
N ASN A 106 -23.74 2.18 -6.14
CA ASN A 106 -24.13 3.49 -5.61
C ASN A 106 -25.29 4.10 -6.43
N PRO A 107 -26.55 4.09 -5.95
CA PRO A 107 -27.68 4.69 -6.68
C PRO A 107 -27.64 6.23 -6.74
N MET A 108 -26.74 6.92 -6.01
CA MET A 108 -26.45 8.34 -6.27
C MET A 108 -25.59 8.57 -7.54
N PHE A 109 -25.10 7.49 -8.18
CA PHE A 109 -24.21 7.55 -9.33
C PHE A 109 -24.86 7.14 -10.66
N ALA A 110 -26.13 6.73 -10.66
CA ALA A 110 -26.85 6.27 -11.86
C ALA A 110 -27.34 7.39 -12.82
N SER A 111 -27.06 8.67 -12.55
CA SER A 111 -27.62 9.79 -13.32
C SER A 111 -26.80 10.25 -14.54
N LEU A 112 -25.61 9.72 -14.81
CA LEU A 112 -24.76 10.20 -15.92
C LEU A 112 -24.37 9.15 -16.95
N THR A 113 -24.91 7.94 -16.86
CA THR A 113 -24.83 6.94 -17.94
C THR A 113 -26.23 6.56 -18.38
N ASP A 114 -27.05 7.55 -18.74
CA ASP A 114 -28.20 7.30 -19.59
C ASP A 114 -27.82 7.66 -21.05
N PRO A 115 -27.65 6.69 -21.95
CA PRO A 115 -27.47 6.99 -23.37
C PRO A 115 -28.75 7.49 -24.07
N THR A 116 -29.84 7.77 -23.34
CA THR A 116 -31.15 8.15 -23.92
C THR A 116 -31.36 9.66 -24.12
N VAL A 117 -30.30 10.49 -24.08
CA VAL A 117 -30.36 11.88 -24.56
C VAL A 117 -29.58 12.11 -25.87
N ALA A 118 -29.56 11.10 -26.74
CA ALA A 118 -29.20 11.26 -28.15
C ALA A 118 -30.44 11.47 -29.06
N CYS A 119 -31.56 11.91 -28.49
CA CYS A 119 -32.81 12.12 -29.23
C CYS A 119 -33.54 13.39 -28.77
N PHE A 120 -32.91 14.57 -28.91
CA PHE A 120 -33.66 15.85 -28.95
C PHE A 120 -32.78 16.99 -29.46
N PHE A 121 -32.63 17.09 -30.78
CA PHE A 121 -32.59 18.40 -31.41
C PHE A 121 -33.47 18.32 -32.65
N GLU A 122 -34.58 19.03 -32.53
CA GLU A 122 -35.71 19.11 -33.45
C GLU A 122 -35.30 19.63 -34.84
N GLU A 123 -36.14 19.24 -35.80
CA GLU A 123 -36.14 19.53 -37.23
C GLU A 123 -36.04 21.03 -37.60
N ASP A 124 -35.37 21.26 -38.75
CA ASP A 124 -35.69 22.15 -39.89
C ASP A 124 -36.04 23.65 -39.69
N PRO A 125 -35.71 24.52 -40.66
CA PRO A 125 -36.11 24.41 -42.08
C PRO A 125 -35.04 24.60 -43.16
#